data_AF-A0A925DLZ3-F1
#
_entry.id   AF-A0A925DLZ3-F1
#
_cell.length_a   1.000
_cell.length_b   1.000
_cell.length_c   1.000
_cell.angle_alpha   90.00
_cell.angle_beta   90.00
_cell.angle_gamma   90.00
#
_symmetry.space_group_name_H-M   'P 1'
#
loop_
_entity.id
_entity.type
_entity.pdbx_description
1 polymer ?
#
loop_
_entity_poly.entity_id
_entity_poly.type
_entity_poly.pdbx_seq_one_letter_code
_entity_poly.pdbx_strand_id
1 'polypeptide(L)' 'EMNKTLAPYEQIKKQELLSEPWTIDAGEMTPKLSMKRKVIAKKHEDLIKKIFASAGGD' A
#
# COMPACT_ATOMS: atom_id res chain seq x y z
N GLU A 1 -0.51 9.97 14.71
CA GLU A 1 -0.23 11.42 14.81
C GLU A 1 0.63 11.96 13.67
N MET A 2 1.62 11.22 13.18
CA MET A 2 2.54 11.64 12.10
C MET A 2 1.88 12.22 10.84
N ASN A 3 0.73 11.70 10.39
CA ASN A 3 0.06 12.21 9.19
C ASN A 3 -0.37 13.69 9.33
N LYS A 4 -0.64 14.17 10.55
CA LYS A 4 -1.08 15.56 10.78
C LYS A 4 0.07 16.57 10.67
N THR A 5 1.32 16.13 10.81
CA THR A 5 2.50 16.99 10.80
C THR A 5 3.20 17.04 9.43
N LEU A 6 2.78 16.18 8.50
CA LEU A 6 3.35 16.09 7.14
C LEU A 6 2.72 17.13 6.21
N ALA A 7 3.48 17.56 5.20
CA ALA A 7 2.98 18.46 4.17
C ALA A 7 1.81 17.79 3.40
N PRO A 8 0.84 18.55 2.85
CA PRO A 8 -0.36 17.96 2.24
C PRO A 8 -0.12 16.90 1.14
N TYR A 9 1.01 16.98 0.44
CA TYR A 9 1.39 16.02 -0.61
C TYR A 9 2.04 14.73 -0.06
N GLU A 10 2.49 14.73 1.19
CA GLU A 10 3.07 13.57 1.89
C GLU A 10 2.04 12.82 2.73
N GLN A 11 0.87 13.43 2.95
CA GLN A 11 -0.19 12.84 3.75
C GLN A 11 -0.82 11.62 3.06
N ILE A 12 -1.03 10.56 3.83
CA ILE A 12 -1.82 9.40 3.40
C ILE A 12 -3.28 9.86 3.26
N LYS A 13 -3.78 9.90 2.01
CA LYS A 13 -5.14 10.34 1.68
C LYS A 13 -6.19 9.25 1.82
N LYS A 14 -5.82 8.01 1.45
CA LYS A 14 -6.67 6.82 1.47
C LYS A 14 -5.84 5.61 1.86
N GLN A 15 -6.44 4.71 2.62
CA GLN A 15 -5.84 3.44 3.05
C GLN A 15 -6.86 2.32 2.87
N GLU A 16 -6.37 1.12 2.59
CA GLU A 16 -7.17 -0.11 2.53
C GLU A 16 -6.53 -1.14 3.45
N LEU A 17 -7.36 -1.96 4.08
CA LEU A 17 -6.90 -3.05 4.94
C LEU A 17 -6.75 -4.31 4.10
N LEU A 18 -5.62 -4.99 4.27
CA LEU A 18 -5.41 -6.33 3.75
C LEU A 18 -5.89 -7.33 4.81
N SER A 19 -6.57 -8.39 4.37
CA SER A 19 -6.99 -9.48 5.26
C SER A 19 -5.81 -10.36 5.70
N GLU A 20 -4.75 -10.40 4.89
CA GLU A 20 -3.58 -11.24 5.10
C GLU A 20 -2.32 -10.37 5.28
N PRO A 21 -1.41 -10.75 6.19
CA PRO A 21 -0.13 -10.08 6.34
C PRO A 21 0.82 -10.43 5.18
N TRP A 22 1.81 -9.57 4.94
CA TRP A 22 2.93 -9.93 4.07
C TRP A 22 3.86 -10.90 4.76
N THR A 23 4.36 -11.89 4.01
CA THR A 23 5.27 -12.89 4.56
C THR A 23 6.53 -13.07 3.71
N ILE A 24 7.57 -13.65 4.33
CA ILE A 24 8.79 -14.06 3.62
C ILE A 24 8.47 -15.24 2.69
N ASP A 25 7.67 -16.20 3.16
CA ASP A 25 7.33 -17.44 2.45
C ASP A 25 6.50 -17.17 1.19
N ALA A 26 5.56 -16.22 1.25
CA ALA A 26 4.82 -15.77 0.07
C ALA A 26 5.66 -14.90 -0.89
N GLY A 27 6.92 -14.61 -0.53
CA GLY A 27 7.85 -13.84 -1.35
C GLY A 27 7.54 -12.33 -1.38
N GLU A 28 6.73 -11.81 -0.45
CA GLU A 28 6.36 -10.40 -0.35
C GLU A 28 7.38 -9.59 0.46
N MET A 29 8.11 -10.27 1.34
CA MET A 29 9.18 -9.69 2.15
C MET A 29 10.54 -10.32 1.82
N THR A 30 11.62 -9.61 2.13
CA THR A 30 12.96 -10.18 2.18
C THR A 30 13.17 -10.88 3.54
N PRO A 31 14.16 -11.79 3.66
CA PRO A 31 14.53 -12.35 4.96
C PRO A 31 14.93 -11.30 6.00
N LYS A 32 15.30 -10.08 5.57
CA LYS A 32 15.58 -8.92 6.43
C LYS A 32 14.34 -8.05 6.72
N LEU A 33 13.13 -8.57 6.45
CA LEU A 33 11.84 -7.91 6.67
C LEU A 33 11.60 -6.61 5.88
N SER A 34 12.32 -6.40 4.78
CA SER A 34 12.00 -5.31 3.85
C SER A 34 10.96 -5.75 2.80
N MET A 35 10.02 -4.87 2.46
CA MET A 35 8.96 -5.13 1.49
C MET A 35 9.48 -5.23 0.05
N LYS A 36 9.03 -6.23 -0.71
CA LYS A 36 9.24 -6.35 -2.15
C LYS A 36 8.09 -5.71 -2.91
N ARG A 37 8.16 -4.38 -3.08
CA ARG A 37 7.10 -3.54 -3.67
C ARG A 37 6.50 -4.08 -4.96
N LYS A 38 7.32 -4.56 -5.91
CA LYS A 38 6.83 -5.09 -7.20
C LYS A 38 5.92 -6.31 -7.04
N VAL A 39 6.25 -7.20 -6.10
CA VAL A 39 5.47 -8.42 -5.82
C VAL A 39 4.15 -8.04 -5.16
N ILE A 40 4.22 -7.23 -4.10
CA ILE A 40 3.05 -6.74 -3.35
C ILE A 40 2.10 -5.98 -4.28
N ALA A 41 2.61 -5.05 -5.08
CA ALA A 41 1.81 -4.24 -6.00
C ALA A 41 1.11 -5.08 -7.06
N LYS A 42 1.78 -6.10 -7.60
CA LYS A 42 1.18 -7.03 -8.57
C LYS A 42 0.08 -7.89 -7.94
N LYS A 43 0.30 -8.40 -6.71
CA LYS A 43 -0.66 -9.24 -6.01
C LYS A 43 -1.94 -8.49 -5.60
N HIS A 44 -1.82 -7.20 -5.28
CA HIS A 44 -2.92 -6.36 -4.82
C HIS A 44 -3.31 -5.27 -5.82
N GLU A 45 -3.07 -5.50 -7.11
CA GLU A 45 -3.28 -4.50 -8.17
C GLU A 45 -4.72 -3.96 -8.16
N ASP A 46 -5.72 -4.82 -7.94
CA ASP A 46 -7.13 -4.43 -7.92
C ASP A 46 -7.47 -3.52 -6.73
N LEU A 47 -6.88 -3.77 -5.55
CA LEU A 47 -7.04 -2.91 -4.38
C LEU A 47 -6.38 -1.56 -4.61
N ILE A 48 -5.19 -1.54 -5.22
CA ILE A 48 -4.50 -0.31 -5.60
C ILE A 48 -5.35 0.47 -6.60
N LYS A 49 -5.87 -0.18 -7.64
CA LYS A 49 -6.79 0.43 -8.61
C LYS A 49 -8.01 1.01 -7.93
N LYS A 50 -8.64 0.30 -6.99
CA LYS A 50 -9.81 0.79 -6.22
C LYS A 50 -9.49 2.08 -5.43
N ILE A 51 -8.32 2.14 -4.79
CA ILE A 51 -7.88 3.33 -4.04
C ILE A 51 -7.84 4.56 -4.96
N PHE A 52 -7.31 4.41 -6.18
CA PHE A 52 -7.17 5.50 -7.14
C PHE A 52 -8.42 5.76 -8.00
N ALA A 53 -9.24 4.74 -8.27
CA ALA A 53 -10.45 4.86 -9.08
C ALA A 53 -11.49 5.78 -8.42
N SER A 54 -11.61 5.73 -7.09
CA SER A 54 -12.48 6.64 -6.32
C SER A 54 -11.92 8.06 -6.16
N ALA A 55 -10.75 8.37 -6.75
CA ALA A 55 -10.17 9.71 -6.80
C ALA A 55 -10.32 10.37 -8.19
N GLY A 56 -10.94 9.69 -9.16
CA GLY A 56 -11.31 10.23 -10.46
C GLY A 56 -12.68 10.91 -10.40
N GLY A 57 -12.69 12.12 -9.84
CA GLY A 57 -13.69 13.15 -10.09
C GLY A 57 -12.92 14.44 -10.34
N ASP A 58 -12.42 14.57 -11.56
CA ASP A 58 -12.17 15.89 -12.16
C ASP A 58 -13.54 16.51 -12.51
#